data_AF-A0A1N6I4R0-F1
#
_entry.id   AF-A0A1N6I4R0-F1
#
_cell.length_a   1.000
_cell.length_b   1.000
_cell.length_c   1.000
_cell.angle_alpha   90.00
_cell.angle_beta   90.00
_cell.angle_gamma   90.00
#
_symmetry.space_group_name_H-M   'P 1'
#
loop_
_entity.id
_entity.type
_entity.pdbx_description
1 polymer ?
#
loop_
_entity_poly.entity_id
_entity_poly.type
_entity_poly.pdbx_seq_one_letter_code
_entity_poly.pdbx_strand_id
1 'polypeptide(L)'
;MTTDTEWAELRTNVLKNIMILMETWNGSPDEAVEIIAGNQENLDHLKAIEQKLSEDAAFQYTQAEKQLLTVIIPCQQQMMAAIRGEKLKLMNKMKQINQKNKVRDNYVSVERASVFIDKGV
;
A
#
# COMPACT_ATOMS: atom_id res chain seq x y z
N MET A 1 -9.05 -28.48 24.81
CA MET A 1 -7.71 -27.86 24.77
C MET A 1 -7.17 -28.12 23.40
N THR A 2 -6.93 -27.07 22.61
CA THR A 2 -6.21 -27.20 21.35
C THR A 2 -4.75 -27.54 21.67
N THR A 3 -4.18 -28.52 20.97
CA THR A 3 -2.79 -28.94 21.16
C THR A 3 -1.83 -28.03 20.40
N ASP A 4 -0.57 -27.96 20.81
CA ASP A 4 0.46 -27.11 20.18
C ASP A 4 0.60 -27.38 18.67
N THR A 5 0.41 -28.64 18.26
CA THR A 5 0.42 -29.09 16.86
C THR A 5 -0.73 -28.46 16.05
N GLU A 6 -1.91 -28.33 16.66
CA GLU A 6 -3.09 -27.74 16.01
C GLU A 6 -2.90 -26.23 15.81
N TRP A 7 -2.24 -25.53 16.73
CA TRP A 7 -1.93 -24.11 16.57
C TRP A 7 -0.88 -23.86 15.47
N ALA A 8 0.14 -24.72 15.33
CA ALA A 8 1.08 -24.66 14.21
C ALA A 8 0.39 -24.85 12.87
N GLU A 9 -0.55 -25.80 12.80
CA GLU A 9 -1.31 -26.07 11.58
C GLU A 9 -2.22 -24.90 11.21
N LEU A 10 -2.92 -24.33 12.20
CA LEU A 10 -3.72 -23.12 12.00
C LEU A 10 -2.87 -21.95 11.51
N ARG A 11 -1.71 -21.70 12.12
CA ARG A 11 -0.79 -20.64 11.69
C ARG A 11 -0.30 -20.86 10.25
N THR A 12 0.06 -22.10 9.92
CA THR A 12 0.48 -22.47 8.56
C THR A 12 -0.64 -22.23 7.54
N ASN A 13 -1.88 -22.58 7.89
CA ASN A 13 -3.04 -22.37 7.01
C ASN A 13 -3.32 -20.87 6.79
N VAL A 14 -3.23 -20.05 7.85
CA VAL A 14 -3.34 -18.59 7.72
C VAL A 14 -2.24 -18.04 6.79
N LEU A 15 -0.99 -18.47 6.95
CA LEU A 15 0.11 -18.04 6.07
C LEU A 15 -0.12 -18.46 4.61
N LYS A 16 -0.67 -19.65 4.35
CA LYS A 16 -1.06 -20.08 3.00
C LYS A 16 -2.16 -19.20 2.41
N ASN A 17 -3.18 -18.85 3.20
CA ASN A 17 -4.25 -17.97 2.74
C ASN A 17 -3.72 -16.58 2.38
N ILE A 18 -2.80 -16.05 3.20
CA ILE A 18 -2.09 -14.80 2.91
C ILE A 18 -1.33 -14.91 1.58
N MET A 19 -0.60 -16.00 1.36
CA MET A 19 0.16 -16.22 0.13
C MET A 19 -0.74 -16.31 -1.10
N ILE A 20 -1.82 -17.09 -1.04
CA ILE A 20 -2.78 -17.23 -2.16
C ILE A 20 -3.35 -15.87 -2.56
N LEU A 21 -3.71 -15.04 -1.58
CA LEU A 21 -4.21 -13.70 -1.87
C LEU A 21 -3.16 -12.85 -2.58
N MET A 22 -1.89 -12.95 -2.16
CA MET A 22 -0.79 -12.20 -2.77
C MET A 22 -0.40 -12.69 -4.16
N GLU A 23 -0.59 -13.96 -4.49
CA GLU A 23 -0.33 -14.52 -5.83
C GLU A 23 -1.23 -13.91 -6.90
N THR A 24 -2.38 -13.34 -6.52
CA THR A 24 -3.28 -12.67 -7.46
C THR A 24 -2.76 -11.30 -7.92
N TRP A 25 -1.74 -10.75 -7.25
CA TRP A 25 -1.26 -9.40 -7.52
C TRP A 25 -0.56 -9.27 -8.88
N ASN A 26 -1.06 -8.38 -9.71
CA ASN A 26 -0.55 -8.06 -11.04
C ASN A 26 0.52 -6.95 -11.06
N GLY A 27 0.89 -6.40 -9.89
CA GLY A 27 1.84 -5.29 -9.76
C GLY A 27 1.20 -3.90 -9.68
N SER A 28 -0.12 -3.79 -9.87
CA SER A 28 -0.85 -2.52 -9.80
C SER A 28 -0.93 -1.99 -8.35
N PRO A 29 -0.76 -0.66 -8.14
CA PRO A 29 -1.01 -0.04 -6.84
C PRO A 29 -2.46 -0.17 -6.35
N ASP A 30 -3.46 -0.15 -7.26
CA ASP A 30 -4.87 -0.20 -6.88
C ASP A 30 -5.23 -1.58 -6.33
N GLU A 31 -4.84 -2.63 -7.05
CA GLU A 31 -5.02 -4.01 -6.61
C GLU A 31 -4.19 -4.33 -5.36
N ALA A 32 -2.98 -3.73 -5.21
CA ALA A 32 -2.21 -3.85 -3.98
C ALA A 32 -2.98 -3.34 -2.76
N VAL A 33 -3.74 -2.24 -2.89
CA VAL A 33 -4.59 -1.71 -1.81
C VAL A 33 -5.73 -2.68 -1.50
N GLU A 34 -6.40 -3.22 -2.52
CA GLU A 34 -7.49 -4.19 -2.35
C GLU A 34 -7.01 -5.47 -1.68
N ILE A 35 -5.87 -6.01 -2.11
CA ILE A 35 -5.26 -7.21 -1.51
C ILE A 35 -4.87 -6.93 -0.06
N ILE A 36 -4.25 -5.79 0.25
CA ILE A 36 -3.89 -5.44 1.63
C ILE A 36 -5.14 -5.32 2.51
N ALA A 37 -6.19 -4.68 2.02
CA ALA A 37 -7.45 -4.53 2.74
C ALA A 37 -8.15 -5.88 2.96
N GLY A 38 -8.21 -6.72 1.93
CA GLY A 38 -8.78 -8.07 1.99
C GLY A 38 -7.98 -9.02 2.87
N ASN A 39 -6.68 -8.77 3.08
CA ASN A 39 -5.83 -9.59 3.93
C ASN A 39 -5.92 -9.25 5.43
N GLN A 40 -6.63 -8.18 5.80
CA GLN A 40 -6.65 -7.70 7.19
C GLN A 40 -7.14 -8.78 8.16
N GLU A 41 -8.18 -9.54 7.79
CA GLU A 41 -8.71 -10.62 8.62
C GLU A 41 -7.67 -11.73 8.87
N ASN A 42 -6.91 -12.13 7.84
CA ASN A 42 -5.85 -13.13 8.01
C ASN A 42 -4.72 -12.61 8.92
N LEU A 43 -4.39 -11.33 8.85
CA LEU A 43 -3.38 -10.72 9.72
C LEU A 43 -3.86 -10.65 11.17
N ASP A 44 -5.15 -10.35 11.38
CA ASP A 44 -5.75 -10.33 12.72
C ASP A 44 -5.80 -11.76 13.32
N HIS A 45 -6.15 -12.76 12.50
CA HIS A 45 -6.08 -14.17 12.90
C HIS A 45 -4.65 -14.61 13.22
N LEU A 46 -3.67 -14.25 12.39
CA LEU A 46 -2.26 -14.54 12.64
C LEU A 46 -1.80 -13.94 13.98
N LYS A 47 -2.17 -12.69 14.24
CA LYS A 47 -1.84 -12.01 15.49
C LYS A 47 -2.48 -12.67 16.70
N ALA A 48 -3.74 -13.11 16.59
CA ALA A 48 -4.41 -13.83 17.66
C ALA A 48 -3.73 -15.17 17.97
N ILE A 49 -3.33 -15.91 16.93
CA ILE A 49 -2.58 -17.17 17.07
C ILE A 49 -1.22 -16.90 17.72
N GLU A 50 -0.49 -15.87 17.29
CA GLU A 50 0.80 -15.50 17.88
C GLU A 50 0.69 -15.07 19.33
N GLN A 51 -0.37 -14.37 19.73
CA GLN A 51 -0.61 -14.02 21.14
C GLN A 51 -0.82 -15.26 22.00
N LYS A 52 -1.50 -16.28 21.48
CA LYS A 52 -1.71 -17.55 22.19
C LYS A 52 -0.45 -18.40 22.28
N LEU A 53 0.39 -18.34 21.26
CA LEU A 53 1.67 -19.06 21.22
C LEU A 53 2.80 -18.34 21.99
N SER A 54 2.73 -17.01 22.12
CA SER A 54 3.74 -16.20 22.83
C SER A 54 3.81 -16.47 24.33
N GLU A 55 2.77 -17.07 24.92
CA GLU A 55 2.79 -17.50 26.32
C GLU A 55 3.72 -18.71 26.52
N ASP A 56 3.96 -19.50 25.45
CA ASP A 56 4.92 -20.59 25.39
C ASP A 56 6.17 -20.18 24.60
N ALA A 57 7.19 -19.70 25.31
CA ALA A 57 8.47 -19.20 24.76
C ALA A 57 9.23 -20.19 23.85
N ALA A 58 8.77 -21.43 23.72
CA ALA A 58 9.37 -22.48 22.88
C ALA A 58 8.81 -22.56 21.45
N PHE A 59 7.73 -21.85 21.12
CA PHE A 59 7.02 -22.07 19.85
C PHE A 59 7.64 -21.32 18.66
N GLN A 60 8.70 -21.89 18.09
CA GLN A 60 9.34 -21.36 16.89
C GLN A 60 8.53 -21.63 15.62
N TYR A 61 8.74 -20.81 14.58
CA TYR A 61 8.23 -21.12 13.25
C TYR A 61 8.87 -22.40 12.72
N THR A 62 8.02 -23.27 12.16
CA THR A 62 8.43 -24.45 11.43
C THR A 62 9.16 -24.07 10.13
N GLN A 63 9.85 -25.01 9.52
CA GLN A 63 10.55 -24.77 8.27
C GLN A 63 9.59 -24.38 7.13
N ALA A 64 8.39 -24.97 7.07
CA ALA A 64 7.39 -24.63 6.07
C ALA A 64 6.89 -23.19 6.23
N GLU A 65 6.61 -22.76 7.46
CA GLU A 65 6.20 -21.39 7.75
C GLU A 65 7.29 -20.38 7.37
N LYS A 66 8.55 -20.70 7.67
CA LYS A 66 9.70 -19.86 7.25
C LYS A 66 9.76 -19.72 5.73
N GLN A 67 9.54 -20.80 4.98
CA GLN A 67 9.49 -20.74 3.51
C GLN A 67 8.36 -19.84 3.01
N LEU A 68 7.16 -19.94 3.59
CA LEU A 68 6.05 -19.04 3.25
C LEU A 68 6.42 -17.58 3.52
N LEU A 69 7.00 -17.29 4.69
CA LEU A 69 7.40 -15.93 5.08
C LEU A 69 8.47 -15.33 4.16
N THR A 70 9.38 -16.15 3.61
CA THR A 70 10.38 -15.67 2.63
C THR A 70 9.77 -15.18 1.32
N VAL A 71 8.53 -15.56 1.01
CA VAL A 71 7.79 -15.08 -0.17
C VAL A 71 6.85 -13.94 0.22
N ILE A 72 6.11 -14.11 1.32
CA ILE A 72 5.10 -13.15 1.80
C ILE A 72 5.74 -11.78 2.10
N ILE A 73 6.82 -11.74 2.87
CA ILE A 73 7.41 -10.49 3.35
C ILE A 73 7.93 -9.63 2.17
N PRO A 74 8.73 -10.16 1.23
CA PRO A 74 9.15 -9.38 0.06
C PRO A 74 7.97 -8.91 -0.80
N CYS A 75 6.94 -9.74 -0.99
CA CYS A 75 5.76 -9.36 -1.77
C CYS A 75 5.04 -8.16 -1.15
N GLN A 76 4.80 -8.19 0.17
CA GLN A 76 4.23 -7.05 0.91
C GLN A 76 5.08 -5.77 0.76
N GLN A 77 6.41 -5.90 0.81
CA GLN A 77 7.30 -4.75 0.61
C GLN A 77 7.19 -4.16 -0.79
N GLN A 78 7.05 -5.00 -1.81
CA GLN A 78 6.86 -4.55 -3.20
C GLN A 78 5.51 -3.85 -3.38
N MET A 79 4.42 -4.40 -2.83
CA MET A 79 3.10 -3.75 -2.82
C MET A 79 3.16 -2.36 -2.18
N MET A 80 3.80 -2.26 -1.01
CA MET A 80 4.00 -0.98 -0.32
C MET A 80 4.84 0.01 -1.14
N ALA A 81 5.85 -0.48 -1.87
CA ALA A 81 6.65 0.36 -2.76
C ALA A 81 5.82 0.88 -3.95
N ALA A 82 4.98 0.03 -4.55
CA ALA A 82 4.07 0.43 -5.64
C ALA A 82 3.10 1.53 -5.19
N ILE A 83 2.46 1.35 -4.03
CA ILE A 83 1.55 2.35 -3.44
C ILE A 83 2.27 3.68 -3.17
N ARG A 84 3.48 3.64 -2.59
CA ARG A 84 4.29 4.85 -2.34
C ARG A 84 4.68 5.55 -3.63
N GLY A 85 5.02 4.78 -4.67
CA GLY A 85 5.34 5.30 -5.99
C GLY A 85 4.16 6.06 -6.60
N GLU A 86 2.95 5.51 -6.52
CA GLU A 86 1.75 6.16 -7.05
C GLU A 86 1.38 7.42 -6.26
N LYS A 87 1.51 7.39 -4.93
CA LYS A 87 1.35 8.58 -4.08
C LYS A 87 2.28 9.73 -4.52
N LEU A 88 3.55 9.45 -4.79
CA LEU A 88 4.51 10.46 -5.25
C LEU A 88 4.13 11.03 -6.62
N LYS A 89 3.71 10.19 -7.56
CA LYS A 89 3.22 10.63 -8.87
C LYS A 89 2.02 11.56 -8.74
N LEU A 90 1.05 11.19 -7.90
CA LEU A 90 -0.15 12.01 -7.66
C LEU A 90 0.20 13.37 -7.06
N MET A 91 1.09 13.40 -6.07
CA MET A 91 1.58 14.67 -5.49
C MET A 91 2.26 15.56 -6.53
N ASN A 92 3.05 14.97 -7.43
CA ASN A 92 3.71 15.72 -8.50
C ASN A 92 2.69 16.26 -9.52
N LYS A 93 1.68 15.48 -9.90
CA LYS A 93 0.57 15.94 -10.75
C LYS A 93 -0.17 17.12 -10.11
N MET A 94 -0.48 17.06 -8.81
CA MET A 94 -1.12 18.17 -8.09
C MET A 94 -0.27 19.45 -8.09
N LYS A 95 1.06 19.33 -7.88
CA LYS A 95 1.98 20.48 -7.98
C LYS A 95 1.93 21.13 -9.36
N GLN A 96 1.92 20.33 -10.43
CA GLN A 96 1.82 20.84 -11.81
C GLN A 96 0.49 21.55 -12.06
N ILE A 97 -0.63 21.01 -11.57
CA ILE A 97 -1.95 21.66 -11.67
C ILE A 97 -1.95 23.02 -10.95
N ASN A 98 -1.40 23.08 -9.73
CA ASN A 98 -1.30 24.33 -8.98
C ASN A 98 -0.44 25.37 -9.70
N GLN A 99 0.66 24.94 -10.32
CA GLN A 99 1.50 25.83 -11.12
C GLN A 99 0.76 26.33 -12.37
N LYS A 100 0.01 25.46 -13.07
CA LYS A 100 -0.81 25.83 -14.22
C LYS A 100 -1.90 26.84 -13.84
N ASN A 101 -2.58 26.64 -12.72
CA ASN A 101 -3.58 27.57 -12.21
C ASN A 101 -2.96 28.94 -11.88
N LYS A 102 -1.80 28.96 -11.20
CA LYS A 102 -1.07 30.20 -10.91
C LYS A 102 -0.69 30.97 -12.18
N VAL A 103 -0.25 30.26 -13.22
CA VAL A 103 0.06 30.88 -14.52
C VAL A 103 -1.22 31.45 -15.14
N ARG A 104 -2.29 30.65 -15.28
CA ARG A 104 -3.57 31.10 -15.81
C ARG A 104 -4.08 32.35 -15.08
N ASP A 105 -4.10 32.32 -13.76
CA ASP A 105 -4.65 33.40 -12.94
C ASP A 105 -3.80 34.68 -13.06
N ASN A 106 -2.48 34.56 -13.21
CA ASN A 106 -1.62 35.70 -13.58
C ASN A 106 -1.91 36.23 -14.99
N TYR A 107 -2.19 35.38 -15.98
CA TYR A 107 -2.51 35.86 -17.34
C TYR A 107 -3.90 36.47 -17.45
N VAL A 108 -4.88 35.97 -16.70
CA VAL A 108 -6.27 36.48 -16.69
C VAL A 108 -6.39 37.76 -15.84
N SER A 109 -5.67 37.86 -14.71
CA SER A 109 -5.59 39.11 -13.93
C SER A 109 -4.81 40.22 -14.64
N VAL A 110 -4.06 39.87 -15.69
CA VAL A 110 -3.39 40.80 -16.62
C VAL A 110 -4.32 41.12 -17.80
N GLU A 111 -5.63 41.27 -17.56
CA GLU A 111 -6.46 42.24 -18.31
C GLU A 111 -5.94 43.65 -17.99
N ARG A 112 -4.75 43.95 -18.53
CA ARG A 112 -4.16 45.29 -18.53
C ARG A 112 -5.14 46.20 -19.24
N ALA A 113 -5.50 47.29 -18.57
CA ALA A 113 -6.16 48.44 -19.16
C ALA A 113 -5.61 48.68 -20.58
N SER A 114 -6.52 48.73 -21.56
CA SER A 114 -6.16 49.00 -22.95
C SER A 114 -5.31 50.27 -23.01
N VAL A 115 -4.03 50.12 -23.36
CA VAL A 115 -3.17 51.27 -23.65
C VAL A 115 -3.50 51.67 -25.09
N PHE A 116 -4.60 52.39 -25.26
CA PHE A 116 -4.82 53.18 -26.45
C PHE A 116 -3.76 54.28 -26.45
N ILE A 117 -2.73 54.11 -27.27
CA ILE A 117 -1.76 55.18 -27.54
C ILE A 117 -2.48 56.20 -28.42
N ASP A 118 -2.97 57.26 -27.79
CA ASP A 118 -3.47 58.43 -28.50
C ASP A 118 -2.27 59.11 -29.18
N LYS A 119 -2.15 58.93 -30.50
CA LYS A 119 -1.20 59.68 -31.30
C LYS A 119 -1.84 61.05 -31.55
N GLY A 120 -1.62 61.94 -30.59
CA GLY A 120 -2.05 63.34 -30.66
C GLY A 120 -1.64 64.02 -31.97
N VAL A 121 -2.58 64.81 -32.48
CA VAL A 121 -2.53 65.67 -33.69
C VAL A 121 -1.46 66.74 -33.58
#